data_AF-A0AAW2NEB8-F1
#
_entry.id   AF-A0AAW2NEB8-F1
#
_cell.length_a   1.000
_cell.length_b   1.000
_cell.length_c   1.000
_cell.angle_alpha   90.00
_cell.angle_beta   90.00
_cell.angle_gamma   90.00
#
_symmetry.space_group_name_H-M   'P 1'
#
loop_
_entity.id
_entity.type
_entity.pdbx_description
1 polymer ?
#
loop_
_entity_poly.entity_id
_entity_poly.type
_entity_poly.pdbx_seq_one_letter_code
_entity_poly.pdbx_strand_id
1 'polypeptide(L)' 'MRDATVIGDELLNSLKLALHCVDPSPSARPEAHQILQQLEEIRPETATSSGDDGGAIPSSSD' A
#
# COMPACT_ATOMS: atom_id res chain seq x y z
N MET A 1 11.74 -16.86 0.87
CA MET A 1 12.54 -15.89 1.68
C MET A 1 12.62 -14.53 1.02
N ARG A 2 12.87 -14.44 -0.30
CA ARG A 2 12.84 -13.16 -1.03
C ARG A 2 11.53 -12.40 -0.86
N ASP A 3 10.39 -13.08 -0.89
CA ASP A 3 9.06 -12.46 -0.78
C ASP A 3 8.85 -11.76 0.57
N ALA A 4 9.33 -12.37 1.65
CA ALA A 4 9.29 -11.76 2.98
C ALA A 4 10.16 -10.50 3.08
N THR A 5 11.29 -10.48 2.36
CA THR A 5 12.15 -9.28 2.24
C THR A 5 11.45 -8.19 1.45
N VAL A 6 10.85 -8.52 0.30
CA VAL A 6 10.10 -7.56 -0.54
C VAL A 6 8.93 -6.95 0.23
N ILE A 7 8.12 -7.78 0.90
CA ILE A 7 7.00 -7.31 1.72
C ILE A 7 7.51 -6.41 2.86
N GLY A 8 8.65 -6.75 3.48
CA GLY A 8 9.28 -5.92 4.51
C GLY A 8 9.68 -4.54 4.00
N ASP A 9 10.25 -4.47 2.80
CA ASP A 9 10.66 -3.21 2.16
C ASP A 9 9.45 -2.35 1.76
N GLU A 10 8.37 -2.95 1.23
CA GLU A 10 7.12 -2.25 0.94
C GLU A 10 6.54 -1.60 2.20
N LEU A 11 6.44 -2.36 3.30
CA LEU A 11 5.90 -1.89 4.56
C LEU A 11 6.76 -0.77 5.15
N LEU A 12 8.08 -0.94 5.11
CA LEU A 12 9.02 0.06 5.59
C LEU A 12 8.91 1.37 4.79
N ASN A 13 8.83 1.29 3.46
CA ASN A 13 8.74 2.47 2.61
C ASN A 13 7.37 3.15 2.74
N SER A 14 6.28 2.38 2.88
CA SER A 14 4.95 2.91 3.19
C SER A 14 4.93 3.66 4.53
N LEU A 15 5.57 3.11 5.55
CA LEU A 15 5.68 3.76 6.86
C LEU A 15 6.48 5.07 6.78
N LYS A 16 7.61 5.09 6.06
CA LYS A 16 8.38 6.32 5.83
C LYS A 16 7.52 7.41 5.18
N LEU A 17 6.76 7.05 4.14
CA LEU A 17 5.84 7.97 3.47
C LEU A 17 4.78 8.51 4.43
N ALA A 18 4.16 7.64 5.23
CA ALA A 18 3.16 8.05 6.23
C ALA A 18 3.74 9.05 7.24
N LEU A 19 4.98 8.87 7.69
CA LEU A 19 5.65 9.79 8.61
C LEU A 19 5.85 11.18 8.00
N HIS A 20 6.18 11.28 6.71
CA HIS A 20 6.26 12.56 6.02
C HIS A 20 4.89 13.24 5.88
N CYS A 21 3.82 12.48 5.68
CA CYS A 21 2.46 13.03 5.59
C CYS A 21 1.97 13.65 6.92
N VAL A 22 2.49 13.18 8.05
CA VAL A 22 2.12 13.67 9.39
C VAL A 22 3.19 14.57 10.03
N ASP A 23 4.10 15.12 9.22
CA ASP A 23 5.16 15.99 9.71
C ASP A 23 4.56 17.18 10.51
N PRO A 24 5.14 17.53 11.68
CA PRO A 24 4.68 18.67 12.47
C PRO A 24 4.77 20.00 11.73
N SER A 25 5.72 20.14 10.80
CA SER A 25 5.82 21.27 9.88
C SER A 25 4.89 21.06 8.68
N PRO A 26 3.83 21.88 8.49
CA PRO A 26 2.91 21.73 7.37
C PRO A 26 3.62 21.82 6.00
N SER A 27 4.68 22.61 5.91
CA SER A 27 5.46 22.80 4.68
C SER A 27 6.37 21.63 4.32
N ALA A 28 6.61 20.70 5.25
CA ALA A 28 7.37 19.49 4.99
C ALA A 28 6.50 18.32 4.50
N ARG A 29 5.17 18.46 4.59
CA ARG A 29 4.25 17.44 4.12
C ARG A 29 4.24 17.43 2.59
N PRO A 30 4.36 16.25 1.95
CA PRO A 30 4.29 16.14 0.51
C PRO A 30 2.89 16.49 0.00
N GLU A 31 2.81 16.95 -1.24
CA GLU A 31 1.53 17.16 -1.91
C GLU A 31 0.85 15.83 -2.24
N ALA A 32 -0.48 15.85 -2.33
CA ALA A 32 -1.27 14.64 -2.60
C ALA A 32 -0.82 13.90 -3.88
N HIS A 33 -0.44 14.65 -4.93
CA HIS A 33 0.04 14.05 -6.17
C HIS A 33 1.38 13.33 -6.01
N GLN A 34 2.26 13.83 -5.13
CA GLN A 34 3.55 13.22 -4.82
C GLN A 34 3.35 11.95 -3.98
N ILE A 35 2.42 11.97 -3.03
CA ILE A 35 2.05 10.80 -2.23
C ILE A 35 1.53 9.68 -3.15
N LEU A 36 0.63 10.01 -4.09
CA LEU A 36 0.09 9.03 -5.04
C LEU A 36 1.20 8.41 -5.89
N GLN A 37 2.10 9.23 -6.45
CA GLN A 37 3.25 8.75 -7.21
C GLN A 37 4.13 7.81 -6.37
N GLN A 38 4.43 8.17 -5.13
CA GLN A 38 5.27 7.35 -4.25
C GLN A 38 4.58 6.04 -3.85
N LEU A 39 3.26 6.03 -3.68
CA LEU A 39 2.50 4.80 -3.39
C LEU A 39 2.54 3.83 -4.60
N GLU A 40 2.44 4.35 -5.82
CA GLU A 40 2.57 3.56 -7.05
C GLU A 40 3.99 2.96 -7.19
N GLU A 41 5.02 3.70 -6.79
CA GLU A 41 6.41 3.21 -6.77
C GLU A 41 6.65 2.14 -5.69
N ILE A 42 6.05 2.31 -4.51
CA ILE A 42 6.18 1.35 -3.39
C ILE A 42 5.47 0.04 -3.69
N ARG A 43 4.32 0.08 -4.37
CA ARG A 43 3.58 -1.11 -4.79
C ARG A 43 3.07 -0.97 -6.24
N PRO A 44 3.89 -1.34 -7.23
CA PRO A 44 3.51 -1.24 -8.63
C PRO A 44 2.43 -2.25 -9.05
N GLU A 45 2.24 -3.34 -8.30
CA GLU A 45 1.47 -4.52 -8.75
C GLU A 45 -0.03 -4.50 -8.42
N THR A 46 -0.55 -3.53 -7.65
CA THR A 46 -1.99 -3.47 -7.32
C THR A 46 -2.84 -2.54 -8.20
N ALA A 47 -2.24 -1.79 -9.13
CA ALA A 47 -3.00 -1.01 -10.11
C ALA A 47 -3.69 -1.88 -11.19
N THR A 48 -3.36 -3.17 -11.27
CA THR A 48 -3.92 -4.12 -12.26
C THR A 48 -4.81 -5.21 -11.68
N SER A 49 -4.90 -5.38 -10.35
CA SER A 49 -5.84 -6.32 -9.72
C SER A 49 -7.15 -5.63 -9.30
N SER A 50 -7.86 -5.08 -10.29
CA SER A 50 -9.32 -5.09 -10.24
C SER A 50 -9.76 -6.53 -10.54
N GLY A 51 -9.61 -7.43 -9.57
CA GLY A 51 -9.87 -8.85 -9.75
C GLY A 51 -10.37 -9.45 -8.44
N ASP A 52 -11.70 -9.50 -8.33
CA ASP A 52 -12.49 -10.52 -7.66
C ASP A 52 -11.71 -11.49 -6.75
N ASP A 53 -11.79 -11.27 -5.42
CA ASP A 53 -11.50 -12.33 -4.46
C ASP A 53 -12.75 -12.62 -3.63
N GLY A 54 -13.71 -13.25 -4.33
CA GLY A 54 -14.24 -14.54 -3.90
C GLY A 54 -14.59 -14.68 -2.42
N GLY A 55 -15.64 -13.98 -1.99
CA GLY A 55 -16.37 -14.32 -0.78
C GLY A 55 -17.12 -15.65 -0.92
N ALA A 56 -16.39 -16.77 -1.01
CA ALA A 56 -16.95 -18.10 -0.92
C ALA A 56 -17.26 -18.41 0.55
N ILE A 57 -18.43 -17.97 1.02
CA ILE A 57 -19.07 -18.60 2.16
C ILE A 57 -19.61 -19.97 1.71
N PRO A 58 -19.11 -21.12 2.19
CA PRO A 58 -19.79 -22.38 1.93
C PRO A 58 -21.11 -22.37 2.70
N SER A 59 -22.21 -22.09 2.01
CA SER A 59 -23.56 -22.25 2.54
C SER A 59 -23.82 -23.74 2.73
N SER A 60 -23.70 -24.22 3.97
CA SER A 60 -24.21 -25.53 4.36
C SER A 60 -25.74 -25.52 4.23
N SER A 61 -26.28 -26.38 3.36
CA SER A 61 -27.69 -26.78 3.41
C SER A 61 -27.81 -28.26 3.04
N ASP A 62 -28.27 -29.01 4.06
CA ASP A 62 -29.02 -30.27 4.13
C ASP A 62 -28.73 -31.39 3.11
#